data_AF-A0A353EXR9-F1
#
_entry.id   AF-A0A353EXR9-F1
#
_cell.length_a   1.000
_cell.length_b   1.000
_cell.length_c   1.000
_cell.angle_alpha   90.00
_cell.angle_beta   90.00
_cell.angle_gamma   90.00
#
_symmetry.space_group_name_H-M   'P 1'
#
loop_
_entity.id
_entity.type
_entity.pdbx_description
1 polymer ?
#
loop_
_entity_poly.entity_id
_entity_poly.type
_entity_poly.pdbx_seq_one_letter_code
_entity_poly.pdbx_strand_id
1 'polypeptide(L)'
;MAKTRKKQFSLSLMVRIFLAVLVVVSIVVFVSSAMRYNELLKQKEALEQTKSELTDEKEELKELTEADKDEAYIVRMARKFWNLFFPDEEIFFNNRKS
;
A
#
# COMPACT_ATOMS: atom_id res chain seq x y z
N MET A 1 13.11 -73.16 -0.52
CA MET A 1 11.89 -72.52 -1.08
C MET A 1 11.63 -71.23 -0.34
N ALA A 2 12.03 -70.08 -0.90
CA ALA A 2 11.80 -68.78 -0.27
C ALA A 2 10.41 -68.27 -0.68
N LYS A 3 9.44 -68.30 0.24
CA LYS A 3 8.12 -67.68 0.05
C LYS A 3 8.29 -66.15 0.08
N THR A 4 8.28 -65.53 -1.09
CA THR A 4 8.20 -64.07 -1.24
C THR A 4 6.86 -63.59 -0.70
N ARG A 5 6.86 -62.99 0.50
CA ARG A 5 5.68 -62.30 1.05
C ARG A 5 5.41 -61.07 0.17
N LYS A 6 4.50 -61.18 -0.80
CA LYS A 6 3.94 -60.01 -1.47
C LYS A 6 3.24 -59.16 -0.41
N LYS A 7 3.82 -58.01 -0.08
CA LYS A 7 3.26 -57.03 0.85
C LYS A 7 2.03 -56.43 0.16
N GLN A 8 0.85 -57.03 0.39
CA GLN A 8 -0.41 -56.43 -0.05
C GLN A 8 -0.57 -55.13 0.74
N PHE A 9 -0.32 -54.00 0.09
CA PHE A 9 -0.69 -52.70 0.62
C PHE A 9 -2.20 -52.74 0.87
N SER A 10 -2.60 -52.70 2.13
CA SER A 10 -4.02 -52.62 2.46
C SER A 10 -4.56 -51.29 1.96
N LEU A 11 -5.75 -51.30 1.38
CA LEU A 11 -6.45 -50.11 0.89
C LEU A 11 -6.48 -49.00 1.97
N SER A 12 -6.56 -49.39 3.25
CA SER A 12 -6.51 -48.51 4.41
C SER A 12 -5.20 -47.72 4.56
N LEU A 13 -4.06 -48.26 4.11
CA LEU A 13 -2.77 -47.59 4.20
C LEU A 13 -2.64 -46.50 3.12
N MET A 14 -3.14 -46.78 1.91
CA MET A 14 -3.23 -45.81 0.81
C MET A 14 -4.15 -44.63 1.17
N VAL A 15 -5.32 -44.91 1.75
CA VAL A 15 -6.26 -43.86 2.19
C VAL A 15 -5.65 -42.99 3.27
N ARG A 16 -4.91 -43.56 4.23
CA ARG A 16 -4.21 -42.79 5.28
C ARG A 16 -3.11 -41.90 4.70
N ILE A 17 -2.32 -42.40 3.75
CA ILE A 17 -1.29 -41.60 3.09
C ILE A 17 -1.95 -40.45 2.30
N PHE A 18 -3.02 -40.73 1.56
CA PHE A 18 -3.74 -39.71 0.81
C PHE A 18 -4.32 -38.62 1.72
N LEU A 19 -4.94 -39.00 2.85
CA LEU A 19 -5.42 -38.04 3.85
C LEU A 19 -4.29 -37.21 4.43
N ALA A 20 -3.14 -37.82 4.74
CA ALA A 20 -1.98 -37.08 5.24
C ALA A 20 -1.48 -36.06 4.21
N VAL A 21 -1.42 -36.43 2.93
CA VAL A 21 -1.03 -35.51 1.85
C VAL A 21 -2.05 -34.38 1.71
N LEU A 22 -3.35 -34.67 1.76
CA LEU A 22 -4.40 -33.64 1.72
C LEU A 22 -4.27 -32.61 2.84
N VAL A 23 -3.98 -33.07 4.06
CA VAL A 23 -3.77 -32.18 5.20
C VAL A 23 -2.53 -31.30 4.99
N VAL A 24 -1.43 -31.86 4.49
CA VAL A 24 -0.22 -31.07 4.22
C VAL A 24 -0.48 -30.03 3.13
N VAL A 25 -1.16 -30.40 2.04
CA VAL A 25 -1.51 -29.48 0.96
C VAL A 25 -2.44 -28.37 1.47
N SER A 26 -3.43 -28.69 2.31
CA SER A 26 -4.34 -27.68 2.86
C SER A 26 -3.59 -26.67 3.74
N ILE A 27 -2.63 -27.12 4.54
CA ILE A 27 -1.78 -26.25 5.36
C ILE A 27 -0.95 -25.32 4.47
N VAL A 28 -0.31 -25.85 3.42
CA VAL A 28 0.49 -25.03 2.49
C VAL A 28 -0.38 -23.98 1.80
N VAL A 29 -1.55 -24.36 1.30
CA VAL A 29 -2.49 -23.44 0.66
C VAL A 29 -2.95 -22.37 1.65
N PHE A 30 -3.26 -22.75 2.89
CA PHE A 30 -3.69 -21.83 3.93
C PHE A 30 -2.61 -20.79 4.26
N VAL A 31 -1.37 -21.22 4.49
CA VAL A 31 -0.24 -20.32 4.77
C VAL A 31 0.02 -19.39 3.59
N SER A 32 0.03 -19.92 2.36
CA SER A 32 0.22 -19.10 1.16
C SER A 32 -0.90 -18.06 0.99
N SER A 33 -2.14 -18.42 1.30
CA SER A 33 -3.29 -17.54 1.24
C SER A 33 -3.21 -16.44 2.30
N ALA A 34 -2.78 -16.77 3.53
CA ALA A 34 -2.59 -15.80 4.59
C ALA A 34 -1.47 -14.79 4.26
N MET A 35 -0.34 -15.24 3.69
CA MET A 35 0.72 -14.34 3.24
C MET A 35 0.24 -13.42 2.13
N ARG A 36 -0.43 -13.98 1.11
CA ARG A 36 -0.98 -13.21 -0.02
C ARG A 36 -2.04 -12.21 0.44
N TYR A 37 -2.84 -12.56 1.44
CA TYR A 37 -3.81 -11.65 2.04
C TYR A 37 -3.12 -10.45 2.70
N ASN A 38 -2.09 -10.68 3.51
CA ASN A 38 -1.33 -9.60 4.14
C ASN A 38 -0.62 -8.71 3.11
N GLU A 39 -0.09 -9.30 2.03
CA GLU A 39 0.52 -8.55 0.94
C GLU A 39 -0.51 -7.66 0.23
N LEU A 40 -1.69 -8.20 -0.09
CA LEU A 40 -2.79 -7.42 -0.68
C LEU A 40 -3.26 -6.31 0.25
N LEU A 41 -3.28 -6.53 1.57
CA LEU A 41 -3.64 -5.51 2.55
C LEU A 41 -2.65 -4.34 2.51
N LYS A 42 -1.34 -4.62 2.48
CA LYS A 42 -0.29 -3.60 2.35
C LYS A 42 -0.36 -2.85 1.03
N GLN A 43 -0.60 -3.56 -0.07
CA GLN A 43 -0.77 -2.93 -1.38
C GLN A 43 -1.99 -2.00 -1.37
N LYS A 44 -3.11 -2.44 -0.78
CA LYS A 44 -4.31 -1.62 -0.66
C LYS A 44 -4.03 -0.34 0.13
N GLU A 45 -3.37 -0.44 1.28
CA GLU A 45 -3.01 0.72 2.11
C GLU A 45 -2.11 1.70 1.36
N ALA A 46 -1.07 1.20 0.67
CA ALA A 46 -0.20 2.03 -0.15
C ALA A 46 -0.94 2.72 -1.31
N LEU A 47 -1.88 2.01 -1.97
CA LEU A 47 -2.72 2.59 -3.01
C LEU A 47 -3.68 3.65 -2.45
N GLU A 48 -4.27 3.42 -1.27
CA GLU A 48 -5.15 4.40 -0.61
C GLU A 48 -4.37 5.66 -0.22
N GLN A 49 -3.15 5.52 0.31
CA GLN A 49 -2.28 6.65 0.61
C GLN A 49 -1.93 7.44 -0.65
N THR A 50 -1.46 6.75 -1.70
CA THR A 50 -1.11 7.39 -2.98
C THR A 50 -2.32 8.11 -3.58
N LYS A 51 -3.51 7.50 -3.47
CA LYS A 51 -4.75 8.12 -3.93
C LYS A 51 -5.09 9.38 -3.13
N SER A 52 -4.89 9.37 -1.81
CA SER A 52 -5.09 10.55 -0.97
C SER A 52 -4.16 11.68 -1.41
N GLU A 53 -2.86 11.40 -1.51
CA GLU A 53 -1.83 12.39 -1.91
C GLU A 53 -2.15 13.01 -3.28
N LEU A 54 -2.51 12.18 -4.27
CA LEU A 54 -2.91 12.67 -5.59
C LEU A 54 -4.25 13.42 -5.59
N THR A 55 -5.15 13.11 -4.67
CA THR A 55 -6.42 13.82 -4.53
C THR A 55 -6.18 15.21 -3.96
N ASP A 56 -5.34 15.32 -2.93
CA ASP A 56 -4.95 16.59 -2.33
C ASP A 56 -4.21 17.47 -3.35
N GLU A 57 -3.24 16.90 -4.09
CA GLU A 57 -2.52 17.63 -5.15
C GLU A 57 -3.49 18.10 -6.25
N LYS A 58 -4.44 17.26 -6.65
CA LYS A 58 -5.47 17.63 -7.62
C LYS A 58 -6.34 18.78 -7.11
N GLU A 59 -6.70 18.79 -5.84
CA GLU A 59 -7.50 19.86 -5.24
C GLU A 59 -6.72 21.17 -5.17
N GLU A 60 -5.43 21.13 -4.77
CA GLU A 60 -4.55 22.30 -4.82
C GLU A 60 -4.41 22.85 -6.26
N LEU A 61 -4.17 21.98 -7.24
CA LEU A 61 -4.07 22.37 -8.65
C LEU A 61 -5.39 22.93 -9.17
N LYS A 62 -6.52 22.36 -8.75
CA LYS A 62 -7.83 22.86 -9.10
C LYS A 62 -8.05 24.26 -8.54
N GLU A 63 -7.74 24.48 -7.26
CA GLU A 63 -7.79 25.81 -6.63
C GLU A 63 -6.88 26.81 -7.38
N LEU A 64 -5.68 26.40 -7.78
CA LEU A 64 -4.77 27.23 -8.58
C LEU A 64 -5.34 27.60 -9.96
N THR A 65 -6.06 26.69 -10.59
CA THR A 65 -6.66 26.93 -11.92
C THR A 65 -7.97 27.70 -11.87
N GLU A 66 -8.77 27.52 -10.82
CA GLU A 66 -10.10 28.11 -10.66
C GLU A 66 -10.07 29.43 -9.87
N ALA A 67 -9.02 29.69 -9.09
CA ALA A 67 -8.82 31.00 -8.50
C ALA A 67 -8.79 32.05 -9.60
N ASP A 68 -9.60 33.10 -9.41
CA ASP A 68 -9.50 34.30 -10.23
C ASP A 68 -8.03 34.73 -10.23
N LYS A 69 -7.43 34.82 -11.42
CA LYS A 69 -6.02 35.22 -11.61
C LYS A 69 -5.91 36.72 -11.43
N ASP A 70 -6.33 37.17 -10.26
CA ASP A 70 -6.24 38.54 -9.81
C ASP A 70 -4.84 38.82 -9.24
N GLU A 71 -4.60 40.08 -8.91
CA GLU A 71 -3.33 40.52 -8.34
C GLU A 71 -3.03 39.81 -7.01
N ALA A 72 -4.06 39.49 -6.22
CA ALA A 72 -3.92 38.78 -4.95
C ALA A 72 -3.42 37.33 -5.14
N TYR A 73 -3.89 36.64 -6.19
CA TYR A 73 -3.37 35.34 -6.59
C TYR A 73 -1.88 35.40 -6.96
N ILE A 74 -1.48 36.39 -7.77
CA ILE A 74 -0.07 36.59 -8.16
C ILE A 74 0.82 36.83 -6.93
N VAL A 75 0.38 37.70 -6.01
CA VAL A 75 1.11 38.00 -4.77
C VAL A 75 1.23 36.74 -3.89
N ARG A 76 0.17 35.95 -3.76
CA ARG A 76 0.19 34.69 -2.98
C ARG A 76 1.16 33.66 -3.57
N MET A 77 1.17 33.53 -4.90
CA MET A 77 2.08 32.62 -5.61
C MET A 77 3.55 33.07 -5.51
N ALA A 78 3.81 34.37 -5.64
CA ALA A 78 5.14 34.94 -5.51
C ALA A 78 5.73 34.74 -4.10
N ARG A 79 4.90 34.84 -3.06
CA ARG A 79 5.28 34.50 -1.68
C ARG A 79 5.52 33.00 -1.51
N LYS A 80 4.60 32.13 -1.97
CA LYS A 80 4.66 30.68 -1.74
C LYS A 80 5.83 30.00 -2.47
N PHE A 81 6.07 30.34 -3.74
CA PHE A 81 7.07 29.64 -4.57
C PHE A 81 8.43 30.32 -4.62
N TRP A 82 8.47 31.66 -4.51
CA TRP A 82 9.70 32.42 -4.67
C TRP A 82 10.10 33.21 -3.41
N ASN A 83 9.30 33.13 -2.34
CA ASN A 83 9.53 33.88 -1.10
C ASN A 83 9.75 35.38 -1.34
N LEU A 84 9.02 35.94 -2.31
CA LEU A 84 9.08 37.34 -2.69
C LEU A 84 8.08 38.17 -1.87
N PHE A 85 8.50 39.38 -1.51
CA PHE A 85 7.72 40.34 -0.74
C PHE A 85 7.84 41.71 -1.39
N PHE A 86 6.89 42.60 -1.09
CA PHE A 86 6.99 43.97 -1.57
C PHE A 86 8.14 44.72 -0.86
N PRO A 87 8.81 45.68 -1.53
CA PRO A 87 9.97 46.38 -0.97
C PRO A 87 9.68 47.14 0.34
N ASP A 88 8.41 47.50 0.56
CA ASP A 88 7.88 48.28 1.66
C ASP A 88 7.19 47.43 2.75
N GLU A 89 7.20 46.10 2.63
CA GLU A 89 6.55 45.20 3.57
C GLU A 89 7.47 44.80 4.73
N GLU A 90 7.04 45.01 5.98
CA GLU A 90 7.78 44.56 7.16
C GLU A 90 7.55 43.06 7.42
N ILE A 91 8.60 42.24 7.28
CA ILE A 91 8.54 40.78 7.44
C ILE A 91 9.04 40.38 8.85
N PHE A 92 8.20 39.69 9.61
CA PHE A 92 8.56 39.18 10.93
C PHE A 92 8.88 37.68 10.87
N PHE A 93 10.14 37.31 11.07
CA PHE A 93 10.56 35.90 11.16
C PHE A 93 10.43 35.39 12.60
N ASN A 94 9.46 34.53 12.87
CA ASN A 94 9.33 33.88 14.18
C ASN A 94 10.20 32.61 14.23
N ASN A 95 11.39 32.71 14.81
CA ASN A 95 12.38 31.62 14.85
C ASN A 95 12.20 30.67 16.06
N ARG A 96 10.95 30.42 16.48
CA ARG A 96 10.69 29.40 17.52
C ARG A 96 10.83 28.02 16.90
N LYS A 97 11.99 27.39 17.14
CA LYS A 97 12.17 25.95 16.93
C LYS A 97 11.17 25.20 17.82
N SER A 98 10.18 24.55 17.21
CA SER A 98 9.41 23.48 17.85
C SER A 98 10.01 22.13 17.50
#